data_AF-C1DRC9-F1
#
_entry.id   AF-C1DRC9-F1
#
_cell.length_a   1.000
_cell.length_b   1.000
_cell.length_c   1.000
_cell.angle_alpha   90.00
_cell.angle_beta   90.00
_cell.angle_gamma   90.00
#
_symmetry.space_group_name_H-M   'P 1'
#
loop_
_entity.id
_entity.type
_entity.pdbx_description
1 polymer ?
#
loop_
_entity_poly.entity_id
_entity_poly.type
_entity_poly.pdbx_seq_one_letter_code
_entity_poly.pdbx_strand_id
1 'polypeptide(L)'
;MKKLAGMVLLSLSTGAIAGGTQINDNNVFYYYESRADIRTPDTKLAEMISVDYRTARDEFTRHDLFEQIKPVLEEKLNQAKANNLVSFQITGNLGEYDFERKAFPTGFGKGSYIPFGNSYAATFENAEDLSFIDIPPEQARTFSSALQKGRRISIELEGTPVAAKEDNLDWNHTKALVVKVTKMTITLANGGTRIGEKHL
;
A
#
# COMPACT_ATOMS: atom_id res chain seq x y z
N MET A 1 -1.67 7.10 -46.78
CA MET A 1 -1.89 7.82 -45.51
C MET A 1 -1.98 6.81 -44.38
N LYS A 2 -1.28 7.10 -43.27
CA LYS A 2 -1.03 6.23 -42.12
C LYS A 2 -2.33 5.83 -41.39
N LYS A 3 -2.43 4.57 -40.96
CA LYS A 3 -3.11 4.20 -39.71
C LYS A 3 -2.06 3.52 -38.83
N LEU A 4 -1.45 4.29 -37.92
CA LEU A 4 -0.71 3.69 -36.80
C LEU A 4 -1.77 3.17 -35.83
N ALA A 5 -1.89 1.85 -35.75
CA ALA A 5 -2.55 1.19 -34.63
C ALA A 5 -1.69 1.47 -33.39
N GLY A 6 -2.22 2.26 -32.45
CA GLY A 6 -1.61 2.46 -31.14
C GLY A 6 -1.68 1.15 -30.37
N MET A 7 -0.58 0.43 -30.32
CA MET A 7 -0.40 -0.75 -29.48
C MET A 7 -0.32 -0.26 -28.03
N VAL A 8 -1.40 -0.45 -27.27
CA VAL A 8 -1.40 -0.28 -25.81
C VAL A 8 -0.49 -1.38 -25.24
N LEU A 9 0.77 -1.04 -24.97
CA LEU A 9 1.68 -1.88 -24.18
C LEU A 9 1.24 -1.79 -22.71
N LEU A 10 0.26 -2.59 -22.33
CA LEU A 10 0.03 -2.96 -20.94
C LEU A 10 1.15 -3.93 -20.55
N SER A 11 2.24 -3.39 -20.01
CA SER A 11 3.29 -4.20 -19.39
C SER A 11 2.71 -4.90 -18.16
N LEU A 12 2.28 -6.14 -18.32
CA LEU A 12 1.97 -7.04 -17.21
C LEU A 12 3.30 -7.52 -16.60
N SER A 13 3.84 -6.73 -15.68
CA SER A 13 4.85 -7.23 -14.74
C SER A 13 4.16 -7.61 -13.44
N THR A 14 3.35 -8.68 -13.45
CA THR A 14 3.00 -9.38 -12.20
C THR A 14 4.14 -10.34 -11.89
N GLY A 15 5.24 -9.79 -11.39
CA GLY A 15 6.15 -10.59 -10.59
C GLY A 15 5.44 -10.89 -9.28
N ALA A 16 4.91 -12.11 -9.14
CA ALA A 16 4.63 -12.67 -7.82
C ALA A 16 6.00 -12.87 -7.15
N ILE A 17 6.46 -11.84 -6.47
CA ILE A 17 7.59 -11.93 -5.55
C ILE A 17 7.09 -12.85 -4.42
N ALA A 18 7.98 -13.64 -3.83
CA ALA A 18 7.70 -14.29 -2.56
C ALA A 18 7.42 -13.19 -1.52
N GLY A 19 6.16 -12.81 -1.36
CA GLY A 19 5.69 -11.61 -0.66
C GLY A 19 4.36 -11.15 -1.26
N GLY A 20 3.48 -10.53 -0.47
CA GLY A 20 2.16 -10.08 -0.94
C GLY A 20 2.18 -9.15 -2.15
N THR A 21 0.99 -8.85 -2.71
CA THR A 21 0.89 -7.80 -3.73
C THR A 21 1.25 -6.46 -3.11
N GLN A 22 2.26 -5.79 -3.66
CA GLN A 22 2.66 -4.46 -3.20
C GLN A 22 1.56 -3.43 -3.48
N ILE A 23 1.05 -2.79 -2.43
CA ILE A 23 0.03 -1.76 -2.52
C ILE A 23 0.67 -0.41 -2.81
N ASN A 24 0.07 0.31 -3.76
CA ASN A 24 0.48 1.64 -4.22
C ASN A 24 -0.73 2.44 -4.73
N ASP A 25 -0.49 3.68 -5.16
CA ASP A 25 -1.53 4.59 -5.66
C ASP A 25 -2.38 4.02 -6.81
N ASN A 26 -1.80 3.12 -7.61
CA ASN A 26 -2.47 2.58 -8.79
C ASN A 26 -3.34 1.36 -8.51
N ASN A 27 -3.24 0.75 -7.32
CA ASN A 27 -3.99 -0.47 -7.02
C ASN A 27 -4.76 -0.46 -5.70
N VAL A 28 -4.46 0.45 -4.76
CA VAL A 28 -5.12 0.51 -3.45
C VAL A 28 -6.65 0.57 -3.57
N PHE A 29 -7.16 1.33 -4.54
CA PHE A 29 -8.60 1.47 -4.74
C PHE A 29 -9.25 0.15 -5.19
N TYR A 30 -8.59 -0.72 -5.96
CA TYR A 30 -9.16 -2.04 -6.26
C TYR A 30 -9.32 -2.90 -5.00
N TYR A 31 -8.34 -2.85 -4.10
CA TYR A 31 -8.39 -3.59 -2.83
C TYR A 31 -9.45 -3.06 -1.88
N TYR A 32 -9.63 -1.73 -1.83
CA TYR A 32 -10.72 -1.09 -1.11
C TYR A 32 -12.09 -1.44 -1.72
N GLU A 33 -12.29 -1.14 -3.00
CA GLU A 33 -13.58 -1.24 -3.69
C GLU A 33 -14.06 -2.69 -3.83
N SER A 34 -13.16 -3.67 -3.84
CA SER A 34 -13.54 -5.09 -3.81
C SER A 34 -14.13 -5.56 -2.47
N ARG A 35 -13.98 -4.76 -1.41
CA ARG A 35 -14.39 -5.05 -0.03
C ARG A 35 -15.35 -4.01 0.56
N ALA A 36 -15.55 -2.88 -0.12
CA ALA A 36 -16.45 -1.83 0.33
C ALA A 36 -17.92 -2.27 0.18
N ASP A 37 -18.73 -2.03 1.21
CA ASP A 37 -20.18 -2.30 1.16
C ASP A 37 -20.88 -1.40 0.14
N ILE A 38 -20.48 -0.13 0.08
CA ILE A 38 -20.96 0.84 -0.90
C ILE A 38 -19.78 1.21 -1.79
N ARG A 39 -19.83 0.69 -3.02
CA ARG A 39 -18.78 0.92 -4.02
C ARG A 39 -18.93 2.27 -4.71
N THR A 40 -17.79 2.86 -5.02
CA THR A 40 -17.72 3.99 -5.94
C THR A 40 -18.27 3.56 -7.31
N PRO A 41 -19.09 4.38 -8.00
CA PRO A 41 -19.63 4.03 -9.31
C PRO A 41 -18.52 3.67 -10.31
N ASP A 42 -18.72 2.63 -11.13
CA ASP A 42 -17.71 2.18 -12.09
C ASP A 42 -17.28 3.27 -13.07
N THR A 43 -18.16 4.20 -13.41
CA THR A 43 -17.82 5.37 -14.24
C THR A 43 -16.80 6.29 -13.55
N LYS A 44 -16.87 6.43 -12.23
CA LYS A 44 -15.87 7.17 -11.44
C LYS A 44 -14.57 6.40 -11.28
N LEU A 45 -14.63 5.08 -11.14
CA LEU A 45 -13.42 4.26 -11.16
C LEU A 45 -12.75 4.29 -12.54
N ALA A 46 -13.52 4.30 -13.63
CA ALA A 46 -13.02 4.45 -14.99
C ALA A 46 -12.24 5.78 -15.19
N GLU A 47 -12.71 6.89 -14.60
CA GLU A 47 -11.99 8.17 -14.59
C GLU A 47 -10.61 8.09 -13.90
N MET A 48 -10.46 7.22 -12.89
CA MET A 48 -9.20 7.04 -12.16
C MET A 48 -8.17 6.23 -12.95
N ILE A 49 -8.63 5.30 -13.80
CA ILE A 49 -7.75 4.34 -14.48
C ILE A 49 -7.45 4.69 -15.93
N SER A 50 -8.25 5.56 -16.56
CA SER A 50 -8.07 5.98 -17.95
C SER A 50 -8.17 7.49 -18.11
N VAL A 51 -7.04 8.10 -18.49
CA VAL A 51 -6.99 9.53 -18.83
C VAL A 51 -7.84 9.83 -20.07
N ASP A 52 -7.86 8.93 -21.05
CA ASP A 52 -8.64 9.09 -22.28
C ASP A 52 -10.14 9.11 -21.97
N TYR A 53 -10.61 8.19 -21.11
CA TYR A 53 -12.00 8.18 -20.66
C TYR A 53 -12.34 9.46 -19.88
N ARG A 54 -11.45 9.88 -18.98
CA ARG A 54 -11.62 11.10 -18.17
C ARG A 54 -11.67 12.38 -19.03
N THR A 55 -10.96 12.40 -20.15
CA THR A 55 -10.83 13.60 -21.01
C THR A 55 -11.68 13.55 -22.28
N ALA A 56 -12.41 12.45 -22.51
CA ALA A 56 -13.36 12.31 -23.60
C ALA A 56 -14.42 13.43 -23.55
N ARG A 57 -14.61 14.11 -24.69
CA ARG A 57 -15.45 15.32 -24.76
C ARG A 57 -16.90 15.03 -25.11
N ASP A 58 -17.16 13.95 -25.84
CA ASP A 58 -18.49 13.53 -26.27
C ASP A 58 -18.91 12.21 -25.61
N GLU A 59 -20.22 12.02 -25.51
CA GLU A 59 -20.83 10.89 -24.82
C GLU A 59 -20.64 9.55 -25.54
N PHE A 60 -20.50 9.55 -26.87
CA PHE A 60 -20.30 8.33 -27.66
C PHE A 60 -18.91 7.77 -27.45
N THR A 61 -17.88 8.60 -27.61
CA THR A 61 -16.49 8.20 -27.31
C THR A 61 -16.35 7.75 -25.87
N ARG A 62 -16.98 8.47 -24.92
CA ARG A 62 -16.94 8.08 -23.51
C ARG A 62 -17.61 6.72 -23.29
N HIS A 63 -18.76 6.47 -23.91
CA HIS A 63 -19.43 5.17 -23.83
C HIS A 63 -18.57 4.04 -24.43
N ASP A 64 -18.02 4.22 -25.62
CA ASP A 64 -17.19 3.21 -26.29
C ASP A 64 -15.92 2.88 -25.47
N LEU A 65 -15.31 3.89 -24.84
CA LEU A 65 -14.19 3.70 -23.92
C LEU A 65 -14.64 2.97 -22.64
N PHE A 66 -15.81 3.29 -22.08
CA PHE A 66 -16.32 2.62 -20.89
C PHE A 66 -16.53 1.13 -21.13
N GLU A 67 -17.13 0.74 -22.25
CA GLU A 67 -17.37 -0.67 -22.61
C GLU A 67 -16.06 -1.48 -22.71
N GLN A 68 -14.96 -0.82 -23.09
CA GLN A 68 -13.63 -1.45 -23.11
C GLN A 68 -12.99 -1.51 -21.71
N ILE A 69 -13.20 -0.49 -20.89
CA ILE A 69 -12.59 -0.35 -19.56
C ILE A 69 -13.28 -1.26 -18.54
N LYS A 70 -14.60 -1.35 -18.59
CA LYS A 70 -15.42 -2.09 -17.62
C LYS A 70 -14.96 -3.53 -17.38
N PRO A 71 -14.73 -4.38 -18.40
CA PRO A 71 -14.27 -5.75 -18.16
C PRO A 71 -12.88 -5.80 -17.50
N VAL A 72 -12.00 -4.84 -17.81
CA VAL A 72 -10.68 -4.75 -17.17
C VAL A 72 -10.81 -4.34 -15.70
N LEU A 73 -11.69 -3.38 -15.41
CA LEU A 73 -12.00 -2.95 -14.05
C LEU A 73 -12.56 -4.12 -13.21
N GLU A 74 -13.54 -4.85 -13.74
CA GLU A 74 -14.13 -6.02 -13.07
C GLU A 74 -13.08 -7.10 -12.79
N GLU A 75 -12.22 -7.41 -13.75
CA GLU A 75 -11.14 -8.38 -13.56
C GLU A 75 -10.16 -7.94 -12.45
N LYS A 76 -9.78 -6.66 -12.42
CA LYS A 76 -8.87 -6.13 -11.38
C LYS A 76 -9.50 -6.15 -9.99
N LEU A 77 -10.80 -5.86 -9.89
CA LEU A 77 -11.54 -5.97 -8.63
C LEU A 77 -11.62 -7.42 -8.15
N ASN A 78 -11.88 -8.36 -9.06
CA ASN A 78 -11.91 -9.79 -8.73
C ASN A 78 -10.54 -10.30 -8.29
N GLN A 79 -9.46 -9.91 -8.98
CA GLN A 79 -8.08 -10.20 -8.58
C GLN A 79 -7.78 -9.65 -7.18
N ALA A 80 -8.13 -8.39 -6.91
CA ALA A 80 -7.92 -7.77 -5.61
C ALA A 80 -8.75 -8.41 -4.49
N LYS A 81 -9.95 -8.92 -4.80
CA LYS A 81 -10.78 -9.69 -3.86
C LYS A 81 -10.17 -11.06 -3.52
N ALA A 82 -9.61 -11.75 -4.52
CA ALA A 82 -9.01 -13.06 -4.35
C ALA A 82 -7.64 -13.01 -3.63
N ASN A 83 -6.91 -11.91 -3.79
CA ASN A 83 -5.60 -11.73 -3.17
C ASN A 83 -5.74 -11.28 -1.71
N ASN A 84 -5.34 -12.17 -0.80
CA ASN A 84 -5.39 -11.96 0.65
C ASN A 84 -4.04 -11.63 1.29
N LEU A 85 -2.98 -11.57 0.51
CA LEU A 85 -1.66 -11.16 0.99
C LEU A 85 -1.24 -9.89 0.26
N VAL A 86 -1.03 -8.83 1.02
CA VAL A 86 -0.61 -7.52 0.54
C VAL A 86 0.65 -7.07 1.26
N SER A 87 1.44 -6.23 0.61
CA SER A 87 2.62 -5.63 1.22
C SER A 87 2.66 -4.11 1.02
N PHE A 88 3.31 -3.42 1.96
CA PHE A 88 3.50 -1.98 1.95
C PHE A 88 4.97 -1.67 2.17
N GLN A 89 5.52 -0.77 1.37
CA GLN A 89 6.89 -0.30 1.54
C GLN A 89 6.88 1.16 1.95
N ILE A 90 7.50 1.45 3.09
CA ILE A 90 7.45 2.76 3.72
C ILE A 90 8.87 3.14 4.13
N THR A 91 9.24 4.40 3.99
CA THR A 91 10.49 4.91 4.57
C THR A 91 10.20 5.67 5.85
N GLY A 92 11.02 5.46 6.87
CA GLY A 92 10.87 6.12 8.15
C GLY A 92 12.20 6.25 8.88
N ASN A 93 12.12 6.64 10.14
CA ASN A 93 13.28 6.68 11.04
C ASN A 93 12.96 5.86 12.28
N LEU A 94 13.91 5.04 12.74
CA LEU A 94 13.79 4.44 14.06
C LEU A 94 13.95 5.50 15.15
N GLY A 95 13.24 5.32 16.26
CA GLY A 95 13.47 6.06 17.49
C GLY A 95 14.80 5.69 18.14
N GLU A 96 15.07 6.29 19.30
CA GLU A 96 16.21 5.90 20.13
C GLU A 96 16.03 4.49 20.70
N TYR A 97 17.13 3.78 20.94
CA TYR A 97 17.05 2.43 21.48
C TYR A 97 16.56 2.47 22.92
N ASP A 98 15.50 1.73 23.22
CA ASP A 98 14.99 1.56 24.58
C ASP A 98 15.67 0.35 25.21
N PHE A 99 16.57 0.58 26.17
CA PHE A 99 17.33 -0.47 26.85
C PHE A 99 16.48 -1.33 27.80
N GLU A 100 15.39 -0.77 28.34
CA GLU A 100 14.49 -1.51 29.23
C GLU A 100 13.64 -2.49 28.41
N ARG A 101 13.07 -2.00 27.30
CA ARG A 101 12.27 -2.82 26.37
C ARG A 101 13.11 -3.68 25.42
N LYS A 102 14.39 -3.37 25.28
CA LYS A 102 15.31 -3.99 24.33
C LYS A 102 14.81 -3.89 22.88
N ALA A 103 14.32 -2.71 22.52
CA ALA A 103 13.62 -2.49 21.25
C ALA A 103 13.90 -1.10 20.68
N PHE A 104 13.67 -0.95 19.38
CA PHE A 104 13.57 0.38 18.75
C PHE A 104 12.09 0.75 18.54
N PRO A 105 11.68 1.98 18.91
CA PRO A 105 10.42 2.54 18.46
C PRO A 105 10.42 2.69 16.93
N THR A 106 9.33 2.30 16.27
CA THR A 106 9.19 2.35 14.81
C THR A 106 8.48 3.60 14.30
N GLY A 107 7.79 4.32 15.20
CA GLY A 107 6.91 5.44 14.88
C GLY A 107 5.47 5.03 14.54
N PHE A 108 5.17 3.73 14.47
CA PHE A 108 3.79 3.25 14.39
C PHE A 108 3.09 3.39 15.75
N GLY A 109 1.78 3.54 15.70
CA GLY A 109 0.90 3.53 16.86
C GLY A 109 -0.56 3.55 16.43
N LYS A 110 -1.46 3.69 17.39
CA LYS A 110 -2.88 3.81 17.12
C LYS A 110 -3.15 5.00 16.19
N GLY A 111 -3.87 4.74 15.10
CA GLY A 111 -4.19 5.75 14.08
C GLY A 111 -3.12 5.95 13.01
N SER A 112 -2.00 5.22 13.05
CA SER A 112 -1.05 5.22 11.93
C SER A 112 -1.73 4.73 10.65
N TYR A 113 -1.46 5.43 9.55
CA TYR A 113 -2.00 5.13 8.24
C TYR A 113 -0.99 5.47 7.14
N ILE A 114 -1.16 4.88 5.96
CA ILE A 114 -0.41 5.22 4.75
C ILE A 114 -1.38 5.91 3.78
N PRO A 115 -1.16 7.19 3.43
CA PRO A 115 -1.98 7.87 2.43
C PRO A 115 -1.63 7.41 1.02
N PHE A 116 -2.63 7.42 0.15
CA PHE A 116 -2.51 7.23 -1.29
C PHE A 116 -3.34 8.29 -2.03
N GLY A 117 -3.17 8.35 -3.35
CA GLY A 117 -3.96 9.23 -4.22
C GLY A 117 -5.47 8.99 -4.14
N ASN A 118 -6.27 9.97 -4.58
CA ASN A 118 -7.74 9.91 -4.66
C ASN A 118 -8.46 9.66 -3.32
N SER A 119 -7.91 10.16 -2.21
CA SER A 119 -8.48 10.00 -0.85
C SER A 119 -8.56 8.54 -0.38
N TYR A 120 -7.63 7.69 -0.83
CA TYR A 120 -7.46 6.34 -0.29
C TYR A 120 -6.35 6.30 0.75
N ALA A 121 -6.48 5.40 1.72
CA ALA A 121 -5.43 5.12 2.69
C ALA A 121 -5.41 3.64 3.08
N ALA A 122 -4.30 3.17 3.63
CA ALA A 122 -4.25 1.92 4.38
C ALA A 122 -4.13 2.21 5.89
N THR A 123 -4.96 1.55 6.68
CA THR A 123 -4.94 1.58 8.15
C THR A 123 -4.68 0.17 8.69
N PHE A 124 -4.18 0.06 9.91
CA PHE A 124 -3.79 -1.22 10.48
C PHE A 124 -4.64 -1.58 11.69
N GLU A 125 -5.27 -2.76 11.66
CA GLU A 125 -6.08 -3.28 12.77
C GLU A 125 -5.23 -3.43 14.04
N ASN A 126 -4.01 -3.92 13.89
CA ASN A 126 -3.04 -4.16 14.95
C ASN A 126 -1.88 -3.15 14.93
N ALA A 127 -2.16 -1.88 14.65
CA ALA A 127 -1.15 -0.83 14.56
C ALA A 127 -0.28 -0.69 15.82
N GLU A 128 -0.86 -0.93 17.01
CA GLU A 128 -0.14 -0.84 18.28
C GLU A 128 0.98 -1.89 18.39
N ASP A 129 0.78 -3.09 17.83
CA ASP A 129 1.79 -4.15 17.84
C ASP A 129 3.00 -3.81 16.95
N LEU A 130 2.85 -2.85 16.04
CA LEU A 130 3.92 -2.37 15.16
C LEU A 130 4.81 -1.32 15.84
N SER A 131 4.41 -0.77 16.98
CA SER A 131 5.06 0.40 17.61
C SER A 131 6.54 0.17 17.96
N PHE A 132 6.94 -1.09 18.14
CA PHE A 132 8.30 -1.49 18.51
C PHE A 132 8.78 -2.69 17.71
N ILE A 133 10.07 -2.67 17.38
CA ILE A 133 10.83 -3.81 16.87
C ILE A 133 11.82 -4.29 17.95
N ASP A 134 11.66 -5.53 18.38
CA ASP A 134 12.50 -6.13 19.42
C ASP A 134 13.84 -6.54 18.81
N ILE A 135 14.93 -5.94 19.32
CA ILE A 135 16.29 -6.21 18.83
C ILE A 135 17.19 -6.26 20.06
N PRO A 136 17.78 -7.43 20.41
CA PRO A 136 18.65 -7.55 21.58
C PRO A 136 19.80 -6.52 21.59
N PRO A 137 20.27 -6.04 22.76
CA PRO A 137 21.26 -4.97 22.84
C PRO A 137 22.56 -5.26 22.08
N GLU A 138 23.02 -6.51 22.12
CA GLU A 138 24.20 -6.97 21.39
C GLU A 138 24.04 -6.79 19.88
N GLN A 139 22.85 -7.11 19.35
CA GLN A 139 22.52 -6.95 17.94
C GLN A 139 22.33 -5.47 17.58
N ALA A 140 21.61 -4.72 18.41
CA ALA A 140 21.41 -3.27 18.25
C ALA A 140 22.74 -2.51 18.17
N ARG A 141 23.74 -2.93 18.97
CA ARG A 141 25.08 -2.36 18.95
C ARG A 141 25.75 -2.49 17.59
N THR A 142 25.54 -3.59 16.86
CA THR A 142 26.14 -3.79 15.52
C THR A 142 25.62 -2.77 14.49
N PHE A 143 24.40 -2.25 14.69
CA PHE A 143 23.78 -1.26 13.81
C PHE A 143 23.98 0.19 14.27
N SER A 144 24.53 0.41 15.47
CA SER A 144 24.65 1.74 16.10
C SER A 144 25.32 2.78 15.20
N SER A 145 26.46 2.45 14.59
CA SER A 145 27.19 3.34 13.68
C SER A 145 26.40 3.68 12.41
N ALA A 146 25.61 2.74 11.90
CA ALA A 146 24.77 2.98 10.72
C ALA A 146 23.55 3.84 11.06
N LEU A 147 22.96 3.63 12.24
CA LEU A 147 21.82 4.38 12.73
C LEU A 147 22.20 5.81 13.18
N GLN A 148 23.43 6.04 13.65
CA GLN A 148 23.92 7.39 14.02
C GLN A 148 23.86 8.41 12.88
N LYS A 149 23.97 7.97 11.62
CA LYS A 149 23.98 8.86 10.44
C LYS A 149 22.60 9.39 10.04
N GLY A 150 21.52 8.92 10.68
CA GLY A 150 20.17 9.45 10.42
C GLY A 150 19.02 8.51 10.72
N ARG A 151 19.27 7.31 11.27
CA ARG A 151 18.28 6.29 11.65
C ARG A 151 17.28 5.92 10.55
N ARG A 152 17.58 6.26 9.30
CA ARG A 152 16.70 6.09 8.15
C ARG A 152 16.61 4.62 7.77
N ILE A 153 15.38 4.14 7.69
CA ILE A 153 15.07 2.75 7.41
C ILE A 153 13.99 2.63 6.34
N SER A 154 13.96 1.47 5.70
CA SER A 154 12.78 1.01 4.96
C SER A 154 12.06 -0.02 5.83
N ILE A 155 10.75 0.13 5.91
CA ILE A 155 9.83 -0.78 6.59
C ILE A 155 9.00 -1.46 5.51
N GLU A 156 8.98 -2.78 5.55
CA GLU A 156 8.06 -3.59 4.76
C GLU A 156 7.03 -4.21 5.72
N LEU A 157 5.76 -3.92 5.48
CA LEU A 157 4.64 -4.54 6.20
C LEU A 157 3.97 -5.53 5.27
N GLU A 158 3.77 -6.76 5.71
CA GLU A 158 2.96 -7.76 5.02
C GLU A 158 1.74 -8.11 5.87
N GLY A 159 0.59 -8.30 5.23
CA GLY A 159 -0.64 -8.59 5.95
C GLY A 159 -1.80 -8.95 5.05
N THR A 160 -2.97 -9.07 5.67
CA THR A 160 -4.22 -9.44 5.00
C THR A 160 -5.22 -8.30 5.11
N PRO A 161 -5.83 -7.84 3.99
CA PRO A 161 -6.92 -6.87 4.05
C PRO A 161 -8.16 -7.52 4.68
N VAL A 162 -8.67 -6.94 5.75
CA VAL A 162 -9.77 -7.48 6.55
C VAL A 162 -11.08 -6.70 6.40
N ALA A 163 -11.00 -5.41 6.07
CA ALA A 163 -12.18 -4.57 5.86
C ALA A 163 -11.86 -3.37 4.95
N ALA A 164 -12.91 -2.71 4.47
CA ALA A 164 -12.86 -1.40 3.84
C ALA A 164 -13.89 -0.51 4.52
N LYS A 165 -13.47 0.68 4.95
CA LYS A 165 -14.36 1.65 5.61
C LYS A 165 -14.02 3.07 5.20
N GLU A 166 -15.01 3.94 5.26
CA GLU A 166 -14.78 5.38 5.22
C GLU A 166 -14.46 5.88 6.62
N ASP A 167 -13.45 6.73 6.75
CA ASP A 167 -12.98 7.28 8.02
C ASP A 167 -12.54 8.74 7.85
N ASN A 168 -12.47 9.49 8.95
CA ASN A 168 -11.95 10.85 8.94
C ASN A 168 -10.49 10.83 9.42
N LEU A 169 -9.56 10.77 8.46
CA LEU A 169 -8.12 10.78 8.72
C LEU A 169 -7.59 12.19 8.44
N ASP A 170 -6.97 12.82 9.45
CA ASP A 170 -6.47 14.20 9.38
C ASP A 170 -7.47 15.20 8.78
N TRP A 171 -8.72 15.08 9.23
CA TRP A 171 -9.85 15.95 8.89
C TRP A 171 -10.33 15.79 7.44
N ASN A 172 -9.82 14.79 6.73
CA ASN A 172 -10.25 14.43 5.39
C ASN A 172 -11.06 13.14 5.42
N HIS A 173 -12.19 13.16 4.73
CA HIS A 173 -12.96 11.96 4.47
C HIS A 173 -12.15 11.02 3.54
N THR A 174 -11.79 9.85 4.06
CA THR A 174 -10.81 8.95 3.47
C THR A 174 -11.38 7.54 3.36
N LYS A 175 -11.21 6.92 2.19
CA LYS A 175 -11.52 5.51 1.92
C LYS A 175 -10.37 4.64 2.42
N ALA A 176 -10.52 4.08 3.62
CA ALA A 176 -9.48 3.33 4.31
C ALA A 176 -9.60 1.81 4.08
N LEU A 177 -8.56 1.22 3.49
CA LEU A 177 -8.34 -0.22 3.50
C LEU A 177 -7.79 -0.62 4.87
N VAL A 178 -8.50 -1.48 5.60
CA VAL A 178 -8.06 -1.98 6.91
C VAL A 178 -7.29 -3.27 6.69
N VAL A 179 -6.05 -3.31 7.19
CA VAL A 179 -5.15 -4.46 7.04
C VAL A 179 -4.75 -4.99 8.42
N LYS A 180 -4.80 -6.30 8.57
CA LYS A 180 -4.16 -6.99 9.69
C LYS A 180 -2.74 -7.38 9.27
N VAL A 181 -1.74 -6.77 9.90
CA VAL A 181 -0.33 -7.02 9.61
C VAL A 181 0.10 -8.32 10.29
N THR A 182 0.76 -9.19 9.54
CA THR A 182 1.28 -10.47 10.04
C THR A 182 2.80 -10.48 10.14
N LYS A 183 3.46 -9.57 9.42
CA LYS A 183 4.91 -9.47 9.40
C LYS A 183 5.38 -8.04 9.15
N MET A 184 6.39 -7.62 9.90
CA MET A 184 7.09 -6.36 9.70
C MET A 184 8.58 -6.64 9.54
N THR A 185 9.18 -6.15 8.46
CA THR A 185 10.63 -6.25 8.20
C THR A 185 11.22 -4.85 8.16
N ILE A 186 12.39 -4.67 8.79
CA ILE A 186 13.09 -3.39 8.84
C ILE A 186 14.47 -3.55 8.23
N THR A 187 14.81 -2.68 7.29
CA THR A 187 16.12 -2.64 6.61
C THR A 187 16.73 -1.24 6.68
N LEU A 188 18.06 -1.16 6.71
CA LEU A 188 18.77 0.11 6.63
C LEU A 188 18.61 0.71 5.23
N ALA A 189 18.24 1.99 5.14
CA ALA A 189 18.06 2.68 3.86
C ALA A 189 19.36 2.76 3.04
N ASN A 190 20.53 2.78 3.69
CA ASN A 190 21.83 3.03 3.06
C ASN A 190 22.58 1.75 2.63
N GLY A 191 21.92 0.59 2.61
CA GLY A 191 22.59 -0.67 2.21
C GLY A 191 21.70 -1.91 2.16
N GLY A 192 20.39 -1.77 2.42
CA GLY A 192 19.44 -2.89 2.39
C GLY A 192 19.65 -3.94 3.49
N THR A 193 20.62 -3.73 4.39
CA THR A 193 20.90 -4.66 5.49
C THR A 193 19.67 -4.77 6.39
N ARG A 194 19.18 -5.99 6.55
CA ARG A 194 18.05 -6.29 7.44
C ARG A 194 18.47 -6.14 8.90
N ILE A 195 17.73 -5.31 9.62
CA ILE A 195 17.96 -4.97 11.03
C ILE A 195 17.15 -5.91 11.93
N GLY A 196 15.90 -6.16 11.56
CA GLY A 196 14.98 -6.96 12.35
C GLY A 196 13.75 -7.38 11.54
N GLU A 197 13.06 -8.38 12.07
CA GLU A 197 11.76 -8.84 11.59
C GLU A 197 10.90 -9.19 12.80
N LYS A 198 9.60 -8.93 12.68
CA LYS A 198 8.60 -9.25 13.69
C LYS A 198 7.45 -9.98 13.02
N HIS A 199 7.07 -11.12 13.58
CA HIS A 199 5.85 -11.84 13.24
C HIS A 199 4.77 -11.54 14.27
N LEU A 200 3.51 -11.43 13.81
CA LEU A 200 2.36 -10.97 14.57
C LEU A 200 1.20 -11.99 14.48
#